data_AF-A0A2W5P0P5-F1
#
_entry.id   AF-A0A2W5P0P5-F1
#
_cell.length_a   1.000
_cell.length_b   1.000
_cell.length_c   1.000
_cell.angle_alpha   90.00
_cell.angle_beta   90.00
_cell.angle_gamma   90.00
#
_symmetry.space_group_name_H-M   'P 1'
#
loop_
_entity.id
_entity.type
_entity.pdbx_description
1 polymer ?
#
loop_
_entity_poly.entity_id
_entity_poly.type
_entity_poly.pdbx_seq_one_letter_code
_entity_poly.pdbx_strand_id
1 'polypeptide(L)' 'GIVAEMAVRDDSNADLVVRPMGHLFGQNIARVAFKRSAYLRNFVFKFAELLSDRLDRNLIAKALAGHANDYDL' A
#
# COMPACT_ATOMS: atom_id res chain seq x y z
N GLY A 1 8.82 -3.87 -20.37
CA GLY A 1 9.12 -3.45 -18.98
C GLY A 1 8.43 -4.40 -18.02
N ILE A 2 8.93 -4.53 -16.79
CA ILE A 2 8.24 -5.26 -15.73
C ILE A 2 7.43 -4.22 -14.94
N VAL A 3 6.15 -4.51 -14.69
CA VAL A 3 5.24 -3.61 -13.95
C VAL A 3 4.57 -4.42 -12.86
N ALA A 4 4.35 -3.81 -11.70
CA ALA A 4 3.60 -4.43 -10.61
C ALA A 4 2.14 -4.64 -11.03
N GLU A 5 1.59 -5.81 -10.73
CA GLU A 5 0.21 -6.17 -11.10
C GLU A 5 -0.81 -5.14 -10.61
N MET A 6 -0.60 -4.59 -9.40
CA MET A 6 -1.44 -3.55 -8.81
C MET A 6 -1.56 -2.26 -9.65
N ALA A 7 -0.60 -2.00 -10.54
CA ALA A 7 -0.62 -0.81 -11.39
C ALA A 7 -1.36 -1.01 -12.72
N VAL A 8 -1.66 -2.27 -13.09
CA VAL A 8 -2.24 -2.63 -14.40
C VAL A 8 -3.58 -3.35 -14.25
N ARG A 9 -3.96 -3.77 -13.04
CA ARG A 9 -5.18 -4.55 -12.76
C ARG A 9 -6.46 -4.00 -13.40
N ASP A 10 -6.60 -2.69 -13.48
CA ASP A 10 -7.75 -1.99 -14.05
C ASP A 10 -7.43 -1.22 -15.35
N ASP A 11 -6.19 -1.34 -15.85
CA ASP A 11 -5.78 -0.72 -17.11
C ASP A 11 -6.03 -1.70 -18.27
N SER A 12 -7.00 -1.36 -19.11
CA SER A 12 -7.40 -2.14 -20.29
C SER A 12 -6.72 -1.63 -21.57
N ASN A 13 -5.56 -0.97 -21.45
CA ASN A 13 -4.78 -0.45 -22.58
C ASN A 13 -4.67 -1.48 -23.72
N ALA A 14 -5.27 -1.16 -24.88
CA ALA A 14 -5.38 -2.06 -26.02
C ALA A 14 -4.03 -2.32 -26.71
N ASP A 15 -3.05 -1.44 -26.51
CA ASP A 15 -1.76 -1.46 -27.23
C ASP A 15 -0.71 -2.37 -26.55
N LEU A 16 -0.97 -2.84 -25.32
CA LEU A 16 -0.04 -3.65 -24.55
C LEU A 16 -0.72 -4.91 -24.00
N VAL A 17 -0.01 -6.05 -24.04
CA VAL A 17 -0.50 -7.32 -23.50
C VAL A 17 0.13 -7.59 -22.15
N VAL A 18 -0.73 -7.80 -21.15
CA VAL A 18 -0.32 -8.15 -19.78
C VAL A 18 -0.07 -9.64 -19.68
N ARG A 19 1.09 -10.05 -19.14
CA ARG A 19 1.39 -11.46 -18.84
C ARG A 19 1.78 -11.61 -17.37
N PRO A 20 1.10 -12.48 -16.60
CA PRO A 20 1.41 -12.66 -15.19
C PRO A 20 2.76 -13.37 -15.02
N MET A 21 3.70 -12.72 -14.33
CA MET A 21 5.02 -13.27 -14.03
C MET A 21 5.28 -13.37 -12.52
N GLY A 22 4.23 -13.37 -11.68
CA GLY A 22 4.34 -13.45 -10.23
C GLY A 22 5.09 -14.71 -9.74
N HIS A 23 5.05 -15.80 -10.50
CA HIS A 23 5.79 -17.02 -10.19
C HIS A 23 7.32 -16.89 -10.34
N LEU A 24 7.81 -15.90 -11.11
CA LEU A 24 9.24 -15.66 -11.29
C LEU A 24 9.80 -14.66 -10.29
N PHE A 25 9.01 -13.66 -9.91
CA PHE A 25 9.47 -12.52 -9.11
C PHE A 25 8.93 -12.51 -7.66
N GLY A 26 8.01 -13.42 -7.32
CA GLY A 26 7.37 -13.47 -6.01
C GLY A 26 6.40 -12.31 -5.77
N GLN A 27 6.03 -12.11 -4.50
CA GLN A 27 5.08 -11.07 -4.09
C GLN A 27 5.80 -9.76 -3.78
N ASN A 28 5.35 -8.67 -4.41
CA ASN A 28 5.79 -7.32 -4.09
C ASN A 28 4.84 -6.64 -3.09
N ILE A 29 5.38 -5.97 -2.08
CA ILE A 29 4.61 -5.28 -1.04
C ILE A 29 4.90 -3.77 -1.11
N ALA A 30 3.88 -2.97 -1.39
CA ALA A 30 3.96 -1.53 -1.26
C ALA A 30 3.77 -1.12 0.21
N ARG A 31 4.70 -0.34 0.76
CA ARG A 31 4.65 0.14 2.16
C ARG A 31 4.47 1.65 2.17
N VAL A 32 3.58 2.14 3.04
CA VAL A 32 3.39 3.56 3.32
C VAL A 32 4.08 3.91 4.63
N ALA A 33 4.85 4.99 4.64
CA ALA A 33 5.55 5.47 5.83
C ALA A 33 4.99 6.83 6.26
N PHE A 34 4.74 6.96 7.56
CA PHE A 34 4.39 8.24 8.20
C PHE A 34 5.56 8.73 9.03
N LYS A 35 5.92 10.01 8.88
CA LYS A 35 6.98 10.60 9.70
C LYS A 35 6.52 10.63 11.17
N ARG A 36 7.38 10.13 12.07
CA ARG A 36 7.16 10.21 13.52
C ARG A 36 6.94 11.66 13.93
N SER A 37 5.91 11.91 14.74
CA SER A 37 5.50 13.25 15.20
C SER A 37 4.98 14.18 14.10
N ALA A 38 4.63 13.69 12.91
CA ALA A 38 3.89 14.49 11.94
C ALA A 38 2.45 14.72 12.41
N TYR A 39 1.95 15.94 12.21
CA TYR A 39 0.54 16.24 12.43
C TYR A 39 -0.29 15.69 11.26
N LEU A 40 -0.92 14.53 11.46
CA LEU A 40 -1.80 13.91 10.48
C LEU A 40 -3.19 14.55 10.53
N ARG A 41 -3.53 15.29 9.48
CA ARG A 41 -4.86 15.86 9.30
C ARG A 41 -5.86 14.79 8.86
N ASN A 42 -7.15 15.09 8.99
CA ASN A 42 -8.24 14.17 8.64
C ASN A 42 -8.15 13.60 7.21
N PHE A 43 -7.68 14.39 6.23
CA PHE A 43 -7.51 13.89 4.86
C PHE A 43 -6.43 12.81 4.73
N VAL A 44 -5.44 12.77 5.63
CA VAL A 44 -4.38 11.75 5.57
C VAL A 44 -4.91 10.38 5.96
N PHE A 45 -5.82 10.33 6.94
CA PHE A 45 -6.53 9.10 7.30
C PHE A 45 -7.43 8.65 6.15
N LYS A 46 -8.14 9.58 5.51
CA LYS A 46 -8.95 9.26 4.32
C LYS A 46 -8.12 8.78 3.14
N PHE A 47 -6.94 9.34 2.92
CA PHE A 47 -6.02 8.85 1.90
C PHE A 47 -5.51 7.44 2.19
N ALA A 48 -5.19 7.13 3.45
CA ALA A 48 -4.74 5.79 3.84
C ALA A 48 -5.86 4.74 3.69
N GLU A 49 -7.10 5.09 4.05
CA GLU A 49 -8.30 4.24 3.82
C GLU A 49 -8.49 3.94 2.32
N LEU A 50 -8.23 4.90 1.43
CA LEU A 50 -8.33 4.69 -0.02
C LEU A 50 -7.25 3.75 -0.58
N LEU A 51 -6.09 3.63 0.09
CA LEU A 51 -5.04 2.71 -0.33
C LEU A 51 -5.32 1.27 0.12
N SER A 52 -5.94 1.10 1.28
CA SER A 52 -6.36 -0.21 1.80
C SER A 52 -7.37 -0.06 2.93
N ASP A 53 -8.42 -0.88 2.89
CA ASP A 53 -9.42 -0.96 3.96
C ASP A 53 -8.84 -1.39 5.31
N ARG A 54 -7.61 -1.95 5.32
CA ARG A 54 -6.91 -2.38 6.53
C ARG A 54 -6.15 -1.24 7.22
N LEU A 55 -5.91 -0.12 6.54
CA LEU A 55 -5.22 1.05 7.10
C LEU A 55 -6.21 1.98 7.80
N ASP A 56 -6.83 1.49 8.87
CA ASP A 56 -7.75 2.31 9.68
C ASP A 56 -7.01 3.33 10.56
N ARG A 57 -7.75 4.32 11.07
CA ARG A 57 -7.20 5.35 11.96
C ARG A 57 -6.52 4.76 13.19
N ASN A 58 -7.03 3.64 13.72
CA ASN A 58 -6.47 3.01 14.92
C ASN A 58 -5.11 2.38 14.63
N LEU A 59 -4.94 1.70 13.49
CA LEU A 59 -3.69 1.11 13.04
C LEU A 59 -2.63 2.20 12.83
N ILE A 60 -3.00 3.32 12.22
CA ILE A 60 -2.09 4.46 12.02
C ILE A 60 -1.68 5.09 13.36
N ALA A 61 -2.62 5.24 14.30
CA ALA A 61 -2.32 5.73 15.64
C ALA A 61 -1.37 4.79 16.41
N LYS A 62 -1.59 3.47 16.31
CA LYS A 62 -0.70 2.45 16.88
C LYS A 62 0.70 2.49 16.25
N ALA A 63 0.79 2.68 14.93
CA ALA A 63 2.06 2.79 14.22
C ALA A 63 2.87 4.02 14.66
N LEU A 64 2.21 5.16 14.90
CA LEU A 64 2.85 6.39 15.41
C LEU A 64 3.29 6.28 16.87
N ALA A 65 2.59 5.48 17.68
CA ALA A 65 2.96 5.21 19.07
C ALA A 65 4.26 4.39 19.20
N GLY A 66 4.80 3.86 18.09
CA GLY A 66 6.10 3.21 18.05
C GLY A 66 6.08 1.71 18.33
N HIS A 67 4.90 1.08 18.36
CA HIS A 67 4.77 -0.38 18.38
C HIS A 67 4.96 -0.97 16.97
N ALA A 68 6.14 -0.72 16.38
CA ALA A 68 6.47 -1.07 15.00
C ALA A 68 6.81 -2.56 14.78
N ASN A 69 6.99 -3.34 15.86
CA ASN A 69 7.58 -4.68 15.80
C ASN A 69 6.58 -5.84 15.65
N ASP A 70 5.27 -5.60 15.52
CA ASP A 70 4.28 -6.69 15.58
C ASP A 70 3.24 -6.65 14.44
N TYR A 71 3.63 -6.08 13.29
CA TYR A 71 2.79 -6.10 12.08
C TYR A 71 3.14 -7.31 11.19
N ASP A 72 3.24 -8.49 11.79
CA ASP A 72 3.29 -9.73 11.02
C ASP A 72 1.92 -9.94 10.36
N LEU A 73 1.94 -9.86 9.03
CA LEU A 73 0.88 -10.20 8.09
C LEU A 73 1.13 -11.59 7.53
#